data_AF-A0A2H3B6X3-F1
#
_entry.id   AF-A0A2H3B6X3-F1
#
_cell.length_a   1.000
_cell.length_b   1.000
_cell.length_c   1.000
_cell.angle_alpha   90.00
_cell.angle_beta   90.00
_cell.angle_gamma   90.00
#
_symmetry.space_group_name_H-M   'P 1'
#
loop_
_entity.id
_entity.type
_entity.pdbx_description
1 polymer ?
#
loop_
_entity_poly.entity_id
_entity_poly.type
_entity_poly.pdbx_seq_one_letter_code
_entity_poly.pdbx_strand_id
1 'polypeptide(L)' 'DSSVPSGFKAKCLPCLGFLPGDDPLAFGFVDPVHVLHACHIMPAYHYGLTPDILPPSISCRFNEKDVDWI' A
#
# COMPACT_ATOMS: atom_id res chain seq x y z
N ASP A 1 2.08 -2.66 -10.05
CA ASP A 1 3.23 -2.58 -10.97
C ASP A 1 3.45 -3.96 -11.61
N SER A 2 3.31 -4.08 -12.94
CA SER A 2 3.51 -5.36 -13.65
C SER A 2 4.97 -5.66 -13.95
N SER A 3 5.89 -4.73 -13.65
CA SER A 3 7.32 -4.89 -13.87
C SER A 3 7.98 -5.82 -12.84
N VAL A 4 7.36 -5.99 -11.66
CA VAL A 4 7.84 -6.89 -10.62
C VAL A 4 7.37 -8.33 -10.89
N PRO A 5 8.28 -9.31 -11.03
CA PRO A 5 7.91 -10.71 -11.21
C PRO A 5 7.07 -11.23 -10.03
N SER A 6 5.89 -11.79 -10.31
CA SER A 6 4.98 -12.31 -9.28
C SER A 6 4.24 -13.59 -9.72
N GLY A 7 3.60 -14.25 -8.77
CA GLY A 7 2.80 -15.46 -8.97
C GLY A 7 3.60 -16.76 -8.82
N PHE A 8 2.93 -17.90 -9.01
CA PHE A 8 3.47 -19.24 -8.74
C PHE A 8 4.77 -19.54 -9.49
N LYS A 9 4.93 -19.05 -10.72
CA LYS A 9 6.14 -19.25 -11.52
C LYS A 9 7.34 -18.51 -10.94
N ALA A 10 7.13 -17.27 -10.48
CA ALA A 10 8.15 -16.45 -9.85
C ALA A 10 8.38 -16.81 -8.37
N LYS A 11 7.46 -17.58 -7.77
CA LYS A 11 7.42 -17.88 -6.32
C LYS A 11 7.48 -16.61 -5.46
N CYS A 12 6.87 -15.54 -5.96
CA CYS A 12 6.84 -14.23 -5.33
C CYS A 12 5.40 -13.74 -5.21
N LEU A 13 5.06 -13.11 -4.09
CA LEU A 13 3.75 -12.50 -3.89
C LEU A 13 3.58 -11.30 -4.86
N PRO A 14 2.36 -11.04 -5.36
CA PRO A 14 2.10 -9.83 -6.12
C PRO A 14 2.32 -8.60 -5.22
N CYS A 15 3.16 -7.66 -5.69
CA CYS A 15 3.37 -6.39 -5.02
C CYS A 15 2.24 -5.42 -5.38
N LEU A 16 1.54 -4.94 -4.36
CA LEU A 16 0.59 -3.84 -4.49
C LEU A 16 1.35 -2.52 -4.34
N GLY A 17 0.90 -1.49 -5.03
CA GLY A 17 1.43 -0.14 -4.91
C GLY A 17 0.29 0.85 -4.79
N PHE A 18 0.57 1.97 -4.12
CA PHE A 18 -0.37 3.08 -4.04
C PHE A 18 -0.32 3.91 -5.33
N LEU A 19 -1.48 4.42 -5.74
CA LEU A 19 -1.54 5.48 -6.75
C LEU A 19 -1.33 6.84 -6.07
N PRO A 20 -0.78 7.84 -6.78
CA PRO A 20 -0.77 9.21 -6.30
C PRO A 20 -2.17 9.66 -5.89
N GLY A 21 -2.28 10.42 -4.79
CA GLY A 21 -3.59 10.82 -4.25
C GLY A 21 -4.41 11.74 -5.17
N ASP A 22 -3.76 12.39 -6.14
CA ASP A 22 -4.38 13.20 -7.18
C ASP A 22 -4.70 12.42 -8.46
N ASP A 23 -4.36 11.13 -8.54
CA ASP A 23 -4.70 10.28 -9.67
C ASP A 23 -6.22 10.03 -9.69
N PRO A 24 -6.92 10.29 -10.81
CA PRO A 24 -8.37 10.06 -10.92
C PRO A 24 -8.78 8.58 -10.74
N LEU A 25 -7.83 7.65 -10.81
CA LEU A 25 -8.04 6.22 -10.55
C LEU A 25 -7.71 5.82 -9.11
N ALA A 26 -7.18 6.73 -8.28
CA ALA A 26 -6.99 6.47 -6.87
C ALA A 26 -8.34 6.30 -6.16
N PHE A 27 -8.49 5.20 -5.44
CA PHE A 27 -9.68 4.96 -4.64
C PHE A 27 -9.53 5.63 -3.28
N GLY A 28 -10.59 6.31 -2.83
CA GLY A 28 -10.71 6.74 -1.44
C GLY A 28 -11.02 5.57 -0.51
N PHE A 29 -11.37 5.88 0.73
CA PHE A 29 -11.85 4.86 1.67
C PHE A 29 -13.14 4.20 1.12
N VAL A 30 -13.10 2.88 0.96
CA VAL A 30 -14.26 2.09 0.56
C VAL A 30 -15.24 1.98 1.74
N ASP A 31 -16.53 2.10 1.47
CA ASP A 31 -17.55 1.81 2.47
C ASP A 31 -17.43 0.33 2.89
N PRO A 32 -17.24 0.02 4.19
CA PRO A 32 -17.14 -1.35 4.67
C PRO A 32 -18.29 -2.26 4.23
N VAL A 33 -19.50 -1.72 4.04
CA VAL A 33 -20.67 -2.53 3.60
C VAL A 33 -20.54 -3.04 2.15
N HIS A 34 -19.66 -2.43 1.36
CA HIS A 34 -19.36 -2.82 -0.02
C HIS A 34 -18.15 -3.74 -0.14
N VAL A 35 -17.48 -4.06 0.97
CA VAL A 35 -16.31 -4.96 0.97
C VAL A 35 -16.78 -6.41 0.86
N LEU A 36 -16.66 -6.99 -0.34
CA LEU A 36 -17.03 -8.39 -0.59
C LEU A 36 -15.99 -9.38 -0.03
N HIS A 37 -14.71 -8.99 0.03
CA HIS A 37 -13.64 -9.84 0.52
C HIS A 37 -12.49 -8.98 1.07
N ALA A 38 -12.10 -9.24 2.33
CA ALA A 38 -10.91 -8.63 2.91
C ALA A 38 -9.70 -9.54 2.66
N CYS A 39 -8.59 -8.93 2.27
CA CYS A 39 -7.30 -9.62 2.16
C CYS A 39 -6.34 -8.98 3.15
N HIS A 40 -5.57 -9.80 3.86
CA HIS A 40 -4.46 -9.31 4.66
C HIS A 40 -3.27 -9.05 3.73
N ILE A 41 -2.86 -7.78 3.63
CA ILE A 41 -1.69 -7.36 2.87
C ILE A 41 -0.51 -7.31 3.85
N MET A 42 0.60 -7.96 3.49
CA MET A 42 1.84 -7.90 4.27
C MET A 42 2.73 -6.78 3.72
N PRO A 43 3.24 -5.86 4.56
CA PRO A 43 4.20 -4.86 4.13
C PRO A 43 5.48 -5.52 3.61
N ALA A 44 6.14 -4.92 2.62
CA ALA A 44 7.37 -5.44 2.06
C ALA A 44 8.57 -4.95 2.88
N TYR A 45 8.67 -5.42 4.14
CA TYR A 45 9.65 -4.98 5.14
C TYR A 45 11.10 -4.92 4.66
N HIS A 46 11.48 -5.74 3.68
CA HIS A 46 12.84 -5.76 3.12
C HIS A 46 13.22 -4.46 2.41
N TYR A 47 12.25 -3.72 1.87
CA TYR A 47 12.49 -2.42 1.22
C TYR A 47 12.64 -1.26 2.21
N GLY A 48 12.30 -1.48 3.49
CA GLY A 48 12.42 -0.47 4.53
C GLY A 48 11.25 0.52 4.57
N LEU A 49 11.51 1.68 5.19
CA LEU A 49 10.53 2.74 5.41
C LEU A 49 10.73 3.87 4.38
N THR A 50 9.64 4.51 3.96
CA THR A 50 9.63 5.68 3.09
C THR A 50 8.61 6.73 3.58
N PRO A 51 8.95 8.03 3.52
CA PRO A 51 7.99 9.12 3.70
C PRO A 51 7.34 9.56 2.38
N ASP A 52 7.72 8.97 1.24
CA ASP A 52 7.46 9.58 -0.08
C ASP A 52 6.14 9.13 -0.71
N ILE A 53 5.57 8.02 -0.23
CA ILE A 53 4.38 7.39 -0.85
C ILE A 53 3.08 7.98 -0.31
N LEU A 54 3.05 8.36 0.98
CA LEU A 54 1.85 8.89 1.63
C LEU A 54 2.15 10.26 2.25
N PRO A 55 1.29 11.27 2.02
CA PRO A 55 1.40 12.54 2.70
C PRO A 55 1.07 12.38 4.20
N PRO A 56 1.47 13.35 5.05
CA PRO A 56 1.14 13.34 6.47
C PRO A 56 -0.36 13.07 6.70
N SER A 57 -0.64 12.07 7.53
CA SER A 57 -1.99 11.54 7.73
C SER A 57 -2.37 11.62 9.20
N ILE A 58 -3.64 11.95 9.47
CA ILE A 58 -4.22 11.91 10.83
C ILE A 58 -4.18 10.51 11.47
N SER A 59 -3.94 9.47 10.65
CA SER A 59 -3.83 8.09 11.10
C SER A 59 -2.41 7.72 11.56
N CYS A 60 -1.39 8.50 11.19
CA CYS A 60 -0.02 8.27 11.64
C CYS A 60 0.15 8.78 13.08
N ARG A 61 0.85 8.02 13.94
CA ARG A 61 1.11 8.50 15.30
C ARG A 61 2.16 9.61 15.25
N PHE A 62 2.00 10.62 16.11
CA PHE A 62 2.91 11.76 16.17
C PHE A 62 4.40 11.38 16.34
N ASN A 63 4.70 10.25 16.97
CA ASN A 63 6.08 9.79 17.19
C ASN A 63 6.64 8.90 16.06
N GLU A 64 5.83 8.57 15.04
CA GLU A 64 6.18 7.67 13.93
C GLU A 64 6.74 8.41 12.71
N LYS A 65 6.92 9.74 12.80
CA LYS A 65 7.63 10.59 11.82
C LYS A 65 7.07 10.55 10.39
N ASP A 66 5.79 10.21 10.23
CA ASP A 66 5.11 10.14 8.93
C ASP A 66 5.88 9.28 7.89
N VAL A 67 6.44 8.14 8.35
CA VAL A 67 7.07 7.14 7.47
C VAL A 67 6.27 5.84 7.47
N ASP A 68 6.12 5.24 6.29
CA ASP A 68 5.41 3.98 6.09
C ASP A 68 6.32 2.92 5.47
N TRP A 69 5.96 1.65 5.64
CA TRP A 69 6.64 0.55 4.96
C TRP A 69 6.31 0.58 3.47
N ILE A 70 7.32 0.35 2.63
CA ILE A 70 7.16 0.12 1.18
C ILE A 70 6.37 -1.18 0.94
#